data_AF-C7N9M0-F1
#
_entry.id   AF-C7N9M0-F1
#
_cell.length_a   1.000
_cell.length_b   1.000
_cell.length_c   1.000
_cell.angle_alpha   90.00
_cell.angle_beta   90.00
_cell.angle_gamma   90.00
#
_symmetry.space_group_name_H-M   'P 1'
#
loop_
_entity.id
_entity.type
_entity.pdbx_description
1 polymer ?
#
loop_
_entity_poly.entity_id
_entity_poly.type
_entity_poly.pdbx_seq_one_letter_code
_entity_poly.pdbx_strand_id
1 'polypeptide(L)'
;MFNNTKKILTGVFIISSLSFSKGMINFQKQLMIENDKKIETTENDTKDNTYKNNKDNEEKIRYKIVEFAKTQIGKPYVYGATGNNSFDCSSFVQYVIKRTLGITIPRVSAEQSVFKPKLHNNIKKGDLLFFETLGKGRISHVGMYIGNRQFIHASSKSKRVTVSDFTGFYQDKFRWAVSVI
;
A
#
# COMPACT_ATOMS: atom_id res chain seq x y z
N MET A 1 -6.80 -40.81 27.23
CA MET A 1 -6.69 -39.58 26.41
C MET A 1 -5.91 -38.56 27.22
N PHE A 2 -4.79 -38.08 26.68
CA PHE A 2 -3.79 -37.29 27.41
C PHE A 2 -4.30 -35.90 27.80
N ASN A 3 -4.21 -35.59 29.10
CA ASN A 3 -4.20 -34.25 29.66
C ASN A 3 -2.91 -33.52 29.30
N ASN A 4 -2.96 -32.22 29.03
CA ASN A 4 -1.76 -31.39 28.96
C ASN A 4 -2.00 -30.00 29.57
N THR A 5 -2.00 -29.95 30.91
CA THR A 5 -1.73 -28.73 31.67
C THR A 5 -0.23 -28.69 31.97
N LYS A 6 0.54 -27.90 31.23
CA LYS A 6 1.93 -27.59 31.62
C LYS A 6 1.92 -26.47 32.66
N LYS A 7 2.09 -26.88 33.92
CA LYS A 7 2.50 -26.02 35.03
C LYS A 7 3.97 -25.63 34.85
N ILE A 8 4.23 -24.35 35.06
CA ILE A 8 5.55 -23.74 35.17
C ILE A 8 6.21 -24.29 36.45
N LEU A 9 7.45 -24.80 36.34
CA LEU A 9 8.27 -25.12 37.51
C LEU A 9 9.58 -24.35 37.42
N THR A 10 9.69 -23.38 38.32
CA THR A 10 10.87 -22.63 38.71
C THR A 10 12.02 -23.55 39.12
N GLY A 11 13.20 -23.33 38.57
CA GLY A 11 14.45 -23.95 39.00
C GLY A 11 15.59 -22.94 38.88
N VAL A 12 15.68 -22.04 39.86
CA VAL A 12 16.87 -21.19 40.05
C VAL A 12 17.98 -22.10 40.57
N PHE A 13 18.97 -22.39 39.74
CA PHE A 13 20.21 -23.03 40.19
C PHE A 13 21.14 -21.95 40.76
N ILE A 14 21.14 -21.84 42.09
CA ILE A 14 22.19 -21.15 42.84
C ILE A 14 23.42 -22.06 42.76
N ILE A 15 24.42 -21.67 41.97
CA ILE A 15 25.73 -22.34 41.98
C ILE A 15 26.64 -21.50 42.87
N SER A 16 26.83 -21.98 44.10
CA SER A 16 27.85 -21.47 45.03
C SER A 16 29.24 -21.61 44.41
N SER A 17 30.02 -20.55 44.54
CA SER A 17 31.41 -20.42 44.11
C SER A 17 32.32 -21.54 44.63
N LEU A 18 32.94 -22.31 43.73
CA LEU A 18 34.26 -22.93 43.94
C LEU A 18 35.00 -22.96 42.60
N SER A 19 36.17 -22.32 42.55
CA SER A 19 36.98 -22.11 41.36
C SER A 19 37.53 -23.41 40.77
N PHE A 20 37.19 -23.70 39.50
CA PHE A 20 37.96 -24.62 38.66
C PHE A 20 38.22 -24.01 37.27
N SER A 21 39.45 -23.52 37.15
CA SER A 21 40.32 -23.19 36.01
C SER A 21 39.81 -23.31 34.56
N LYS A 22 39.89 -22.17 33.84
CA LYS A 22 40.23 -21.92 32.41
C LYS A 22 39.44 -22.61 31.28
N GLY A 23 38.95 -23.85 31.45
CA GLY A 23 38.16 -24.57 30.44
C GLY A 23 36.70 -24.14 30.35
N MET A 24 36.07 -23.81 31.48
CA MET A 24 34.65 -23.41 31.54
C MET A 24 34.40 -21.98 31.01
N ILE A 25 35.41 -21.11 31.10
CA ILE A 25 35.36 -19.74 30.54
C ILE A 25 35.31 -19.77 29.01
N ASN A 26 36.07 -20.68 28.38
CA ASN A 26 36.00 -20.85 26.93
C ASN A 26 34.64 -21.43 26.49
N PHE A 27 34.07 -22.36 27.26
CA PHE A 27 32.75 -22.93 26.95
C PHE A 27 31.61 -21.91 27.08
N GLN A 28 31.56 -21.11 28.15
CA GLN A 28 30.56 -20.05 28.28
C GLN A 28 30.74 -18.96 27.21
N LYS A 29 31.98 -18.57 26.89
CA LYS A 29 32.26 -17.61 25.82
C LYS A 29 31.84 -18.13 24.44
N GLN A 30 32.02 -19.43 24.19
CA GLN A 30 31.64 -20.09 22.95
C GLN A 30 30.11 -20.24 22.83
N LEU A 31 29.43 -20.55 23.94
CA LEU A 31 27.96 -20.55 24.01
C LEU A 31 27.35 -19.16 23.83
N MET A 32 28.00 -18.09 24.30
CA MET A 32 27.56 -16.71 24.06
C MET A 32 27.76 -16.32 22.58
N ILE A 33 28.91 -16.63 21.98
CA ILE A 33 29.18 -16.35 20.56
C ILE A 33 28.26 -17.14 19.61
N GLU A 34 27.91 -18.38 19.97
CA GLU A 34 27.00 -19.22 19.20
C GLU A 34 25.54 -18.76 19.35
N ASN A 35 25.14 -18.27 20.53
CA ASN A 35 23.83 -17.64 20.72
C ASN A 35 23.74 -16.27 20.02
N ASP A 36 24.77 -15.43 20.04
CA ASP A 36 24.79 -14.15 19.33
C ASP A 36 24.74 -14.35 17.81
N LYS A 37 25.46 -15.35 17.26
CA LYS A 37 25.34 -15.74 15.84
C LYS A 37 23.96 -16.32 15.50
N LYS A 38 23.31 -17.01 16.43
CA LYS A 38 21.94 -17.53 16.25
C LYS A 38 20.89 -16.42 16.32
N ILE A 39 21.15 -15.37 17.11
CA ILE A 39 20.32 -14.16 17.22
C ILE A 39 20.48 -13.26 15.99
N GLU A 40 21.71 -13.07 15.46
CA GLU A 40 21.94 -12.34 14.20
C GLU A 40 21.39 -13.07 12.96
N THR A 41 21.33 -14.40 12.97
CA THR A 41 20.72 -15.17 11.85
C THR A 41 19.19 -15.23 11.93
N THR A 42 18.58 -15.13 13.12
CA THR A 42 17.11 -15.09 13.24
C THR A 42 16.49 -13.70 13.04
N GLU A 43 17.21 -12.60 13.31
CA GLU A 43 16.70 -11.25 13.04
C GLU A 43 16.75 -10.84 11.56
N ASN A 44 17.73 -11.32 10.80
CA ASN A 44 17.86 -10.98 9.39
C ASN A 44 16.87 -11.75 8.50
N ASP A 45 16.62 -13.04 8.79
CA ASP A 45 15.63 -13.83 8.06
C ASP A 45 14.17 -13.42 8.37
N THR A 46 13.87 -12.91 9.57
CA THR A 46 12.51 -12.48 9.92
C THR A 46 12.16 -11.09 9.41
N LYS A 47 13.13 -10.16 9.37
CA LYS A 47 12.93 -8.83 8.76
C LYS A 47 12.74 -8.96 7.25
N ASP A 48 13.60 -9.71 6.55
CA ASP A 48 13.53 -9.83 5.09
C ASP A 48 12.23 -10.52 4.64
N ASN A 49 11.81 -11.58 5.34
CA ASN A 49 10.53 -12.25 5.07
C ASN A 49 9.30 -11.38 5.41
N THR A 50 9.37 -10.54 6.45
CA THR A 50 8.25 -9.64 6.80
C THR A 50 8.11 -8.49 5.80
N TYR A 51 9.22 -7.88 5.38
CA TYR A 51 9.20 -6.83 4.35
C TYR A 51 8.75 -7.36 3.00
N LYS A 52 9.20 -8.56 2.60
CA LYS A 52 8.79 -9.22 1.37
C LYS A 52 7.29 -9.56 1.38
N ASN A 53 6.80 -10.16 2.46
CA ASN A 53 5.36 -10.44 2.62
C ASN A 53 4.51 -9.16 2.59
N ASN A 54 4.94 -8.07 3.22
CA ASN A 54 4.20 -6.80 3.20
C ASN A 54 4.17 -6.17 1.79
N LYS A 55 5.29 -6.24 1.06
CA LYS A 55 5.36 -5.76 -0.32
C LYS A 55 4.48 -6.59 -1.26
N ASP A 56 4.49 -7.91 -1.11
CA ASP A 56 3.65 -8.82 -1.90
C ASP A 56 2.15 -8.59 -1.62
N ASN A 57 1.80 -8.29 -0.36
CA ASN A 57 0.45 -7.92 0.03
C ASN A 57 0.03 -6.56 -0.55
N GLU A 58 0.90 -5.55 -0.52
CA GLU A 58 0.65 -4.23 -1.14
C GLU A 58 0.40 -4.39 -2.65
N GLU A 59 1.23 -5.18 -3.35
CA GLU A 59 1.07 -5.41 -4.79
C GLU A 59 -0.26 -6.11 -5.13
N LYS A 60 -0.64 -7.13 -4.35
CA LYS A 60 -1.94 -7.81 -4.50
C LYS A 60 -3.11 -6.84 -4.31
N ILE A 61 -3.02 -5.94 -3.32
CA ILE A 61 -4.05 -4.92 -3.09
C ILE A 61 -4.12 -3.97 -4.29
N ARG A 62 -2.98 -3.45 -4.77
CA ARG A 62 -2.91 -2.57 -5.95
C ARG A 62 -3.51 -3.22 -7.19
N TYR A 63 -3.19 -4.49 -7.42
CA TYR A 63 -3.75 -5.28 -8.51
C TYR A 63 -5.28 -5.36 -8.41
N LYS A 64 -5.82 -5.71 -7.23
CA LYS A 64 -7.28 -5.78 -7.00
C LYS A 64 -7.97 -4.45 -7.27
N ILE A 65 -7.38 -3.32 -6.86
CA ILE A 65 -7.94 -1.99 -7.12
C ILE A 65 -8.04 -1.73 -8.63
N VAL A 66 -6.95 -1.95 -9.37
CA VAL A 66 -6.89 -1.69 -10.81
C VAL A 66 -7.83 -2.61 -11.59
N GLU A 67 -7.88 -3.90 -11.27
CA GLU A 67 -8.78 -4.84 -11.92
C GLU A 67 -10.25 -4.47 -11.68
N PHE A 68 -10.61 -4.10 -10.44
CA PHE A 68 -11.95 -3.59 -10.17
C PHE A 68 -12.24 -2.31 -10.95
N ALA A 69 -11.30 -1.36 -11.02
CA ALA A 69 -11.48 -0.14 -11.82
C ALA A 69 -11.77 -0.45 -13.30
N LYS A 70 -11.05 -1.42 -13.89
CA LYS A 70 -11.23 -1.85 -15.29
C LYS A 70 -12.63 -2.42 -15.57
N THR A 71 -13.25 -3.10 -14.61
CA THR A 71 -14.64 -3.59 -14.77
C THR A 71 -15.68 -2.48 -14.94
N GLN A 72 -15.30 -1.22 -14.70
CA GLN A 72 -16.18 -0.06 -14.87
C GLN A 72 -16.02 0.63 -16.22
N ILE A 73 -15.07 0.19 -17.07
CA ILE A 73 -14.83 0.77 -18.40
C ILE A 73 -16.14 0.76 -19.20
N GLY A 74 -16.41 1.86 -19.90
CA GLY A 74 -17.63 2.05 -20.71
C GLY A 74 -18.80 2.66 -19.96
N LYS A 75 -18.83 2.63 -18.62
CA LYS A 75 -19.91 3.29 -17.85
C LYS A 75 -19.97 4.79 -18.15
N PRO A 76 -21.17 5.38 -18.30
CA PRO A 76 -21.34 6.75 -18.76
C PRO A 76 -20.76 7.79 -17.80
N TYR A 77 -20.24 8.87 -18.38
CA TYR A 77 -19.88 10.06 -17.64
C TYR A 77 -21.10 10.97 -17.45
N VAL A 78 -21.39 11.34 -16.21
CA VAL A 78 -22.41 12.34 -15.86
C VAL A 78 -21.84 13.24 -14.76
N TYR A 79 -21.80 14.55 -15.02
CA TYR A 79 -21.27 15.51 -14.05
C TYR A 79 -22.10 15.48 -12.76
N GLY A 80 -21.43 15.36 -11.61
CA GLY A 80 -22.11 15.31 -10.31
C GLY A 80 -22.65 13.93 -9.92
N ALA A 81 -22.59 12.91 -10.79
CA ALA A 81 -23.06 11.56 -10.47
C ALA A 81 -22.36 10.99 -9.23
N THR A 82 -23.10 10.28 -8.39
CA THR A 82 -22.63 9.74 -7.11
C THR A 82 -22.26 8.25 -7.15
N GLY A 83 -22.42 7.58 -8.30
CA GLY A 83 -21.93 6.23 -8.55
C GLY A 83 -22.96 5.25 -9.11
N ASN A 84 -22.67 3.95 -8.94
CA ASN A 84 -23.41 2.78 -9.43
C ASN A 84 -23.40 2.59 -10.96
N ASN A 85 -24.16 3.41 -11.68
CA ASN A 85 -24.41 3.24 -13.12
C ASN A 85 -23.81 4.36 -13.98
N SER A 86 -23.40 5.47 -13.36
CA SER A 86 -22.73 6.58 -14.03
C SER A 86 -21.77 7.27 -13.06
N PHE A 87 -20.78 7.99 -13.59
CA PHE A 87 -19.75 8.61 -12.78
C PHE A 87 -19.35 9.99 -13.29
N ASP A 88 -18.86 10.84 -12.39
CA ASP A 88 -17.87 11.86 -12.74
C ASP A 88 -16.47 11.36 -12.36
N CYS A 89 -15.43 12.15 -12.63
CA CYS A 89 -14.05 11.72 -12.39
C CYS A 89 -13.79 11.37 -10.92
N SER A 90 -14.29 12.19 -10.00
CA SER A 90 -14.09 12.03 -8.56
C SER A 90 -14.98 10.95 -7.94
N SER A 91 -16.23 10.80 -8.38
CA SER A 91 -17.09 9.71 -7.88
C SER A 91 -16.68 8.35 -8.43
N PHE A 92 -16.08 8.30 -9.62
CA PHE A 92 -15.49 7.06 -10.15
C PHE A 92 -14.38 6.53 -9.23
N VAL A 93 -13.36 7.34 -8.92
CA VAL A 93 -12.26 6.89 -8.05
C VAL A 93 -12.74 6.65 -6.63
N GLN A 94 -13.67 7.46 -6.11
CA GLN A 94 -14.29 7.24 -4.80
C GLN A 94 -15.01 5.88 -4.74
N TYR A 95 -15.78 5.54 -5.77
CA TYR A 95 -16.46 4.26 -5.86
C TYR A 95 -15.50 3.09 -5.89
N VAL A 96 -14.45 3.16 -6.73
CA VAL A 96 -13.42 2.11 -6.82
C VAL A 96 -12.79 1.88 -5.45
N ILE A 97 -12.28 2.94 -4.82
CA ILE A 97 -11.61 2.85 -3.51
C ILE A 97 -12.55 2.33 -2.42
N LYS A 98 -13.81 2.79 -2.40
CA LYS A 98 -14.78 2.32 -1.42
C LYS A 98 -15.06 0.82 -1.55
N ARG A 99 -15.18 0.32 -2.78
CA ARG A 99 -15.51 -1.10 -3.05
C ARG A 99 -14.31 -2.03 -2.85
N THR A 100 -13.09 -1.55 -3.06
CA THR A 100 -11.89 -2.40 -2.98
C THR A 100 -11.23 -2.37 -1.61
N LEU A 101 -11.21 -1.20 -0.96
CA LEU A 101 -10.52 -0.94 0.31
C LEU A 101 -11.46 -0.63 1.48
N GLY A 102 -12.75 -0.38 1.23
CA GLY A 102 -13.69 0.03 2.28
C GLY A 102 -13.51 1.48 2.75
N ILE A 103 -12.49 2.19 2.26
CA ILE A 103 -12.15 3.57 2.62
C ILE A 103 -13.08 4.55 1.91
N THR A 104 -13.60 5.53 2.64
CA THR A 104 -14.32 6.67 2.05
C THR A 104 -13.35 7.83 1.86
N ILE A 105 -13.15 8.25 0.62
CA ILE A 105 -12.40 9.48 0.28
C ILE A 105 -13.38 10.63 -0.01
N PRO A 106 -12.94 11.90 0.04
CA PRO A 106 -13.80 13.06 -0.24
C PRO A 106 -14.51 12.99 -1.60
N ARG A 107 -15.61 13.72 -1.77
CA ARG A 107 -16.46 13.63 -2.96
C ARG A 107 -15.87 14.30 -4.19
N VAL A 108 -15.14 15.40 -4.02
CA VAL A 108 -14.64 16.22 -5.14
C VAL A 108 -13.14 16.06 -5.31
N SER A 109 -12.66 16.15 -6.56
CA SER A 109 -11.25 15.92 -6.91
C SER A 109 -10.27 16.84 -6.16
N ALA A 110 -10.67 18.07 -5.87
CA ALA A 110 -9.83 19.02 -5.14
C ALA A 110 -9.57 18.56 -3.70
N GLU A 111 -10.58 18.07 -3.00
CA GLU A 111 -10.44 17.54 -1.63
C GLU A 111 -9.70 16.19 -1.63
N GLN A 112 -9.99 15.32 -2.60
CA GLN A 112 -9.26 14.06 -2.78
C GLN A 112 -7.75 14.30 -2.96
N SER A 113 -7.37 15.39 -3.64
CA SER A 113 -5.97 15.72 -3.91
C SER A 113 -5.14 16.08 -2.67
N VAL A 114 -5.79 16.37 -1.55
CA VAL A 114 -5.15 16.71 -0.26
C VAL A 114 -5.49 15.71 0.85
N PHE A 115 -6.15 14.59 0.52
CA PHE A 115 -6.57 13.58 1.48
C PHE A 115 -5.37 12.88 2.17
N LYS A 116 -4.22 12.84 1.49
CA LYS A 116 -2.96 12.25 1.94
C LYS A 116 -1.78 13.07 1.39
N PRO A 117 -0.54 12.82 1.85
CA PRO A 117 0.65 13.49 1.33
C PRO A 117 0.78 13.39 -0.19
N LYS A 118 1.28 14.46 -0.79
CA LYS A 118 1.46 14.57 -2.24
C LYS A 118 2.65 13.75 -2.71
N LEU A 119 2.48 13.09 -3.85
CA LEU A 119 3.48 12.27 -4.50
C LEU A 119 3.80 12.84 -5.89
N HIS A 120 5.09 13.04 -6.19
CA HIS A 120 5.55 13.57 -7.49
C HIS A 120 6.34 12.55 -8.32
N ASN A 121 6.85 11.51 -7.67
CA ASN A 121 7.65 10.44 -8.27
C ASN A 121 7.21 9.09 -7.69
N ASN A 122 7.78 7.97 -8.15
CA ASN A 122 7.46 6.63 -7.62
C ASN A 122 5.96 6.29 -7.63
N ILE A 123 5.23 6.81 -8.62
CA ILE A 123 3.79 6.56 -8.80
C ILE A 123 3.59 5.08 -9.13
N LYS A 124 2.75 4.42 -8.36
CA LYS A 124 2.45 2.99 -8.47
C LYS A 124 1.01 2.77 -8.93
N LYS A 125 0.73 1.57 -9.44
CA LYS A 125 -0.62 1.13 -9.80
C LYS A 125 -1.59 1.37 -8.62
N GLY A 126 -2.76 1.93 -8.89
CA GLY A 126 -3.77 2.27 -7.89
C GLY A 126 -3.64 3.68 -7.29
N ASP A 127 -2.53 4.38 -7.50
CA ASP A 127 -2.39 5.77 -7.04
C ASP A 127 -3.32 6.70 -7.82
N LEU A 128 -3.84 7.72 -7.15
CA LEU A 128 -4.72 8.71 -7.75
C LEU A 128 -3.89 9.85 -8.35
N LEU A 129 -4.10 10.16 -9.62
CA LEU A 129 -3.44 11.22 -10.36
C LEU A 129 -4.35 12.45 -10.42
N PHE A 130 -3.84 13.62 -10.06
CA PHE A 130 -4.60 14.87 -10.05
C PHE A 130 -4.12 15.85 -11.09
N PHE A 131 -5.08 16.47 -11.78
CA PHE A 131 -4.83 17.29 -12.95
C PHE A 131 -5.54 18.64 -12.89
N GLU A 132 -4.91 19.64 -13.50
CA GLU A 132 -5.45 21.00 -13.71
C GLU A 132 -5.99 21.17 -15.14
N THR A 133 -6.89 20.29 -15.55
CA THR A 133 -7.41 20.27 -16.94
C THR A 133 -8.18 21.51 -17.37
N LEU A 134 -8.77 22.26 -16.42
CA LEU A 134 -9.53 23.48 -16.70
C LEU A 134 -8.69 24.78 -16.71
N GLY A 135 -7.40 24.72 -16.34
CA GLY A 135 -6.50 25.89 -16.38
C GLY A 135 -6.89 27.04 -15.45
N LYS A 136 -7.50 26.74 -14.29
CA LYS A 136 -7.97 27.74 -13.31
C LYS A 136 -7.13 27.75 -12.03
N GLY A 137 -5.88 27.28 -12.08
CA GLY A 137 -4.97 27.20 -10.93
C GLY A 137 -5.35 26.15 -9.89
N ARG A 138 -6.33 25.27 -10.17
CA ARG A 138 -6.88 24.30 -9.22
C ARG A 138 -7.16 22.93 -9.82
N ILE A 139 -7.04 21.89 -8.99
CA ILE A 139 -7.39 20.53 -9.38
C ILE A 139 -8.83 20.48 -9.87
N SER A 140 -9.00 19.94 -11.07
CA SER A 140 -10.29 19.87 -11.78
C SER A 140 -10.60 18.49 -12.33
N HIS A 141 -9.63 17.57 -12.27
CA HIS A 141 -9.80 16.21 -12.74
C HIS A 141 -8.93 15.24 -11.94
N VAL A 142 -9.40 14.00 -11.83
CA VAL A 142 -8.70 12.90 -11.17
C VAL A 142 -8.83 11.62 -12.00
N GLY A 143 -7.80 10.80 -11.96
CA GLY A 143 -7.80 9.44 -12.50
C GLY A 143 -6.96 8.52 -11.63
N MET A 144 -6.91 7.23 -11.98
CA MET A 144 -6.14 6.23 -11.26
C MET A 144 -5.07 5.64 -12.16
N TYR A 145 -3.80 5.67 -11.73
CA TYR A 145 -2.71 5.09 -12.49
C TYR A 145 -2.84 3.56 -12.55
N ILE A 146 -2.69 2.99 -13.74
CA ILE A 146 -2.84 1.54 -13.97
C ILE A 146 -1.54 0.89 -14.47
N GLY A 147 -0.43 1.64 -14.50
CA GLY A 147 0.85 1.19 -15.02
C GLY A 147 1.04 1.56 -16.49
N ASN A 148 2.21 1.24 -17.04
CA ASN A 148 2.53 1.43 -18.47
C ASN A 148 2.25 2.83 -19.00
N ARG A 149 2.45 3.87 -18.18
CA ARG A 149 2.10 5.26 -18.52
C ARG A 149 0.63 5.43 -18.90
N GLN A 150 -0.27 4.68 -18.26
CA GLN A 150 -1.71 4.75 -18.48
C GLN A 150 -2.46 4.98 -17.19
N PHE A 151 -3.63 5.60 -17.31
CA PHE A 151 -4.53 5.80 -16.20
C PHE A 151 -5.99 5.63 -16.64
N ILE A 152 -6.83 5.19 -15.71
CA ILE A 152 -8.27 5.03 -15.90
C ILE A 152 -9.02 6.17 -15.23
N HIS A 153 -10.05 6.69 -15.90
CA HIS A 153 -10.86 7.80 -15.38
C HIS A 153 -12.24 7.86 -16.04
N ALA A 154 -13.21 8.49 -15.37
CA ALA A 154 -14.43 8.93 -16.04
C ALA A 154 -14.15 10.24 -16.79
N SER A 155 -14.19 10.18 -18.13
CA SER A 155 -13.82 11.28 -19.02
C SER A 155 -15.04 12.07 -19.49
N SER A 156 -15.07 13.38 -19.24
CA SER A 156 -16.08 14.27 -19.80
C SER A 156 -15.96 14.42 -21.33
N LYS A 157 -14.74 14.26 -21.87
CA LYS A 157 -14.45 14.27 -23.30
C LYS A 157 -14.96 13.00 -23.98
N SER A 158 -14.65 11.83 -23.41
CA SER A 158 -15.03 10.53 -23.98
C SER A 158 -16.46 10.10 -23.59
N LYS A 159 -17.12 10.86 -22.71
CA LYS A 159 -18.47 10.62 -22.16
C LYS A 159 -18.63 9.28 -21.43
N ARG A 160 -17.52 8.69 -20.95
CA ARG A 160 -17.50 7.38 -20.29
C ARG A 160 -16.24 7.17 -19.44
N VAL A 161 -16.24 6.13 -18.62
CA VAL A 161 -15.04 5.56 -18.01
C VAL A 161 -14.17 4.96 -19.12
N THR A 162 -12.93 5.43 -19.21
CA THR A 162 -11.97 5.05 -20.26
C THR A 162 -10.55 5.03 -19.70
N VAL A 163 -9.67 4.37 -20.44
CA VAL A 163 -8.21 4.47 -20.26
C VAL A 163 -7.69 5.59 -21.17
N SER A 164 -6.73 6.34 -20.66
CA SER A 164 -5.96 7.34 -21.41
C SER A 164 -4.47 7.17 -21.12
N ASP A 165 -3.64 7.56 -22.08
CA ASP A 165 -2.19 7.62 -21.88
C ASP A 165 -1.83 8.83 -21.02
N PHE A 166 -0.91 8.62 -20.08
CA PHE A 166 -0.32 9.63 -19.22
C PHE A 166 0.85 10.31 -19.93
N THR A 167 0.53 10.99 -21.03
CA THR A 167 1.47 11.70 -21.92
C THR A 167 0.80 12.97 -22.45
N GLY A 168 1.59 13.87 -23.06
CA GLY A 168 1.10 15.09 -23.70
C GLY A 168 0.21 15.92 -22.77
N PHE A 169 -1.02 16.21 -23.20
CA PHE A 169 -1.97 17.02 -22.43
C PHE A 169 -2.11 16.59 -20.96
N TYR A 170 -2.21 15.29 -20.67
CA TYR A 170 -2.37 14.83 -19.29
C TYR A 170 -1.08 14.98 -18.49
N GLN A 171 0.08 14.82 -19.12
CA GLN A 171 1.36 15.09 -18.48
C GLN A 171 1.54 16.58 -18.17
N ASP A 172 1.19 17.47 -19.11
CA ASP A 172 1.27 18.92 -18.93
C ASP A 172 0.32 19.44 -17.84
N LYS A 173 -0.84 18.79 -17.70
CA LYS A 173 -1.84 19.16 -16.68
C LYS A 173 -1.64 18.45 -15.36
N PHE A 174 -0.71 17.51 -15.24
CA PHE A 174 -0.46 16.79 -14.00
C PHE A 174 0.13 17.73 -12.95
N ARG A 175 -0.35 17.59 -11.71
CA ARG A 175 0.14 18.39 -10.59
C ARG A 175 0.83 17.52 -9.55
N TRP A 176 0.15 16.48 -9.07
CA TRP A 176 0.70 15.47 -8.16
C TRP A 176 -0.22 14.25 -8.11
N ALA A 177 0.24 13.21 -7.43
CA ALA A 177 -0.50 11.99 -7.13
C ALA A 177 -0.71 11.82 -5.61
N VAL A 178 -1.55 10.87 -5.24
CA VAL A 178 -1.75 10.39 -3.86
C VAL A 178 -1.79 8.87 -3.84
N SER A 179 -1.03 8.24 -2.94
CA SER A 179 -1.23 6.83 -2.56
C SER A 179 -2.31 6.73 -1.50
N VAL A 180 -3.31 5.87 -1.75
CA VAL A 180 -4.41 5.56 -0.81
C VAL A 180 -4.20 4.26 -0.04
N ILE A 181 -3.02 3.68 -0.23
CA ILE A 181 -2.51 2.44 0.38
C ILE A 181 -1.19 2.78 1.08
#